data_AF-A0A2N8M0K7-F1
#
_entry.id   AF-A0A2N8M0K7-F1
#
_cell.length_a   1.000
_cell.length_b   1.000
_cell.length_c   1.000
_cell.angle_alpha   90.00
_cell.angle_beta   90.00
_cell.angle_gamma   90.00
#
_symmetry.space_group_name_H-M   'P 1'
#
loop_
_entity.id
_entity.type
_entity.pdbx_description
1 polymer ?
#
loop_
_entity_poly.entity_id
_entity_poly.type
_entity_poly.pdbx_seq_one_letter_code
_entity_poly.pdbx_strand_id
1 'polypeptide(L)'
;MSVVTLAVDAMGGDHGLSVTVPAVAKMLSRHAHLNIILVGQAEPLAEAVQKAGLSGHARLEIQPATEVVAMDDPVAVALRQKKDSSMRVAINMVKEGRAQAAVSAGNTGALMAVSRFVLKTLPGVDRPAICTAIPTATGHCHMLDLGANVDSEPEHLMQFALMGQALVRAVDGVSQPSVALLNIGEEDIKGNEQIKEAAALLKAAPDMNYVGFVEGNGIFAGEADVVVCDGFVGNVSLKTMEGVAKMIGNMIREEIGHSWLRKLSGLLALPVLSGLKKRMDPDRYNGASLVGLRGIVVKSHGGTSEQGFLSALEVAEVEARRNVPALISDALAPAATAGQDH
;
A
#
# COMPACT_ATOMS: atom_id res chain seq x y z
N MET A 1 22.84 6.79 -7.71
CA MET A 1 21.49 6.22 -7.60
C MET A 1 20.66 6.73 -8.76
N SER A 2 19.82 5.91 -9.38
CA SER A 2 18.90 6.37 -10.42
C SER A 2 17.92 7.37 -9.82
N VAL A 3 17.66 8.47 -10.53
CA VAL A 3 16.68 9.46 -10.12
C VAL A 3 15.28 8.85 -10.25
N VAL A 4 14.43 9.06 -9.24
CA VAL A 4 13.04 8.60 -9.21
C VAL A 4 12.12 9.82 -9.12
N THR A 5 11.05 9.83 -9.91
CA THR A 5 10.03 10.88 -9.89
C THR A 5 8.70 10.29 -9.40
N LEU A 6 8.13 10.88 -8.35
CA LEU A 6 6.81 10.53 -7.84
C LEU A 6 5.79 11.60 -8.21
N ALA A 7 4.63 11.20 -8.71
CA ALA A 7 3.46 12.06 -8.84
C ALA A 7 2.60 11.96 -7.58
N VAL A 8 2.26 13.07 -6.95
CA VAL A 8 1.55 13.09 -5.68
C VAL A 8 0.26 13.87 -5.83
N ASP A 9 -0.87 13.19 -5.63
CA ASP A 9 -2.17 13.84 -5.48
C ASP A 9 -2.18 14.61 -4.14
N ALA A 10 -1.93 15.91 -4.22
CA ALA A 10 -1.77 16.78 -3.05
C ALA A 10 -3.11 17.09 -2.36
N MET A 11 -4.22 16.94 -3.10
CA MET A 11 -5.56 17.34 -2.67
C MET A 11 -6.31 16.20 -1.96
N GLY A 12 -5.93 14.95 -2.22
CA GLY A 12 -6.60 13.78 -1.66
C GLY A 12 -6.39 13.61 -0.15
N GLY A 13 -7.39 13.01 0.50
CA GLY A 13 -7.40 12.71 1.94
C GLY A 13 -8.14 13.76 2.76
N ASP A 14 -8.40 13.45 4.03
CA ASP A 14 -9.29 14.26 4.89
C ASP A 14 -8.64 15.61 5.26
N HIS A 15 -7.30 15.64 5.29
CA HIS A 15 -6.51 16.82 5.66
C HIS A 15 -5.84 17.52 4.47
N GLY A 16 -5.81 16.88 3.29
CA GLY A 16 -5.22 17.40 2.04
C GLY A 16 -3.83 18.03 2.22
N LEU A 17 -3.68 19.26 1.71
CA LEU A 17 -2.42 20.02 1.63
C LEU A 17 -1.67 20.18 2.97
N SER A 18 -2.41 20.20 4.10
CA SER A 18 -1.80 20.35 5.43
C SER A 18 -0.97 19.14 5.87
N VAL A 19 -1.19 17.99 5.24
CA VAL A 19 -0.47 16.73 5.49
C VAL A 19 0.46 16.41 4.33
N THR A 20 -0.01 16.54 3.08
CA THR A 20 0.73 16.11 1.89
C THR A 20 1.98 16.96 1.64
N VAL A 21 1.87 18.29 1.71
CA VAL A 21 2.99 19.19 1.39
C VAL A 21 4.13 19.10 2.43
N PRO A 22 3.87 19.10 3.75
CA PRO A 22 4.94 18.91 4.74
C PRO A 22 5.61 17.53 4.63
N ALA A 23 4.85 16.46 4.36
CA ALA A 23 5.42 15.14 4.13
C ALA A 23 6.35 15.11 2.90
N VAL A 24 5.96 15.79 1.82
CA VAL A 24 6.80 15.98 0.63
C VAL A 24 8.08 16.77 0.95
N ALA A 25 8.00 17.82 1.77
CA ALA A 25 9.17 18.56 2.22
C ALA A 25 10.16 17.65 2.96
N LYS A 26 9.65 16.83 3.89
CA LYS A 26 10.46 15.82 4.60
C LYS A 26 11.08 14.82 3.64
N MET A 27 10.30 14.28 2.69
CA MET A 27 10.79 13.31 1.71
C MET A 27 11.94 13.89 0.87
N LEU A 28 11.79 15.11 0.35
CA LEU A 28 12.83 15.79 -0.42
C LEU A 28 14.10 16.05 0.41
N SER A 29 13.97 16.37 1.71
CA SER A 29 15.13 16.57 2.58
C SER A 29 15.91 15.27 2.86
N ARG A 30 15.25 14.11 2.82
CA ARG A 30 15.84 12.79 3.13
C ARG A 30 16.45 12.09 1.92
N HIS A 31 15.87 12.27 0.74
CA HIS A 31 16.22 11.51 -0.46
C HIS A 31 16.68 12.43 -1.58
N ALA A 32 17.99 12.57 -1.76
CA ALA A 32 18.58 13.47 -2.77
C ALA A 32 18.31 13.04 -4.23
N HIS A 33 18.02 11.76 -4.46
CA HIS A 33 17.73 11.18 -5.78
C HIS A 33 16.25 11.28 -6.18
N LEU A 34 15.40 11.87 -5.33
CA LEU A 34 13.97 11.97 -5.56
C LEU A 34 13.58 13.32 -6.16
N ASN A 35 12.76 13.26 -7.20
CA ASN A 35 11.95 14.35 -7.72
C ASN A 35 10.48 14.11 -7.36
N ILE A 36 9.74 15.17 -7.12
CA ILE A 36 8.30 15.09 -6.82
C ILE A 36 7.55 16.04 -7.74
N ILE A 37 6.44 15.55 -8.29
CA ILE A 37 5.44 16.36 -8.99
C ILE A 37 4.21 16.43 -8.08
N LEU A 38 3.96 17.59 -7.47
CA LEU A 38 2.76 17.82 -6.69
C LEU A 38 1.62 18.22 -7.62
N VAL A 39 0.53 17.45 -7.60
CA VAL A 39 -0.63 17.65 -8.46
C VAL A 39 -1.80 18.17 -7.63
N GLY A 40 -2.37 19.32 -8.02
CA GLY A 40 -3.48 19.91 -7.29
C GLY A 40 -3.95 21.24 -7.85
N GLN A 41 -4.90 21.85 -7.14
CA GLN A 41 -5.43 23.17 -7.52
C GLN A 41 -4.34 24.24 -7.38
N ALA A 42 -4.14 25.03 -8.43
CA ALA A 42 -2.96 25.88 -8.58
C ALA A 42 -2.74 26.86 -7.41
N GLU A 43 -3.76 27.65 -7.05
CA GLU A 43 -3.62 28.67 -5.99
C GLU A 43 -3.41 28.07 -4.59
N PRO A 44 -4.27 27.14 -4.09
CA PRO A 44 -4.07 26.55 -2.77
C PRO A 44 -2.73 25.80 -2.65
N LEU A 45 -2.33 25.08 -3.71
CA LEU A 45 -1.10 24.32 -3.73
C LEU A 45 0.13 25.24 -3.72
N ALA A 46 0.13 26.32 -4.50
CA ALA A 46 1.22 27.29 -4.50
C ALA A 46 1.41 27.95 -3.12
N GLU A 47 0.32 28.32 -2.45
CA GLU A 47 0.37 28.88 -1.10
C GLU A 47 0.94 27.87 -0.08
N ALA A 48 0.49 26.61 -0.13
CA ALA A 48 0.99 25.57 0.76
C ALA A 48 2.49 25.28 0.53
N VAL A 49 2.94 25.22 -0.73
CA VAL A 49 4.35 25.05 -1.10
C VAL A 49 5.20 26.21 -0.59
N GLN A 50 4.69 27.45 -0.70
CA GLN A 50 5.39 28.62 -0.18
C GLN A 50 5.53 28.58 1.35
N LYS A 51 4.45 28.27 2.07
CA LYS A 51 4.46 28.14 3.54
C LYS A 51 5.43 27.04 4.01
N ALA A 52 5.58 25.97 3.23
CA ALA A 52 6.52 24.89 3.52
C ALA A 52 7.98 25.21 3.14
N GLY A 53 8.26 26.39 2.58
CA GLY A 53 9.61 26.78 2.15
C GLY A 53 10.12 26.03 0.92
N LEU A 54 9.20 25.51 0.10
CA LEU A 54 9.51 24.70 -1.09
C LEU A 54 9.40 25.48 -2.41
N SER A 55 9.09 26.77 -2.38
CA SER A 55 9.02 27.61 -3.59
C SER A 55 10.33 27.59 -4.38
N GLY A 56 10.25 27.21 -5.66
CA GLY A 56 11.42 27.15 -6.54
C GLY A 56 12.40 26.01 -6.22
N HIS A 57 12.01 25.03 -5.40
CA HIS A 57 12.86 23.90 -5.08
C HIS A 57 13.17 23.07 -6.34
N ALA A 58 14.45 22.86 -6.66
CA ALA A 58 14.91 22.31 -7.94
C ALA A 58 14.41 20.88 -8.27
N ARG A 59 13.92 20.14 -7.26
CA ARG A 59 13.39 18.77 -7.39
C ARG A 59 11.87 18.68 -7.18
N LEU A 60 11.19 19.82 -7.14
CA LEU A 60 9.74 19.91 -6.99
C LEU A 60 9.13 20.59 -8.21
N GLU A 61 8.22 19.88 -8.88
CA GLU A 61 7.35 20.43 -9.92
C GLU A 61 5.93 20.58 -9.36
N ILE A 62 5.24 21.66 -9.73
CA ILE A 62 3.80 21.82 -9.47
C ILE A 62 3.07 21.58 -10.77
N GLN A 63 2.17 20.59 -10.78
CA GLN A 63 1.23 20.37 -11.87
C GLN A 63 -0.18 20.85 -11.44
N PRO A 64 -0.73 21.85 -12.12
CA PRO A 64 -2.12 22.23 -11.94
C PRO A 64 -3.09 21.13 -12.36
N ALA A 65 -4.17 20.99 -11.58
CA ALA A 65 -5.38 20.24 -11.89
C ALA A 65 -6.59 21.06 -11.41
N THR A 66 -7.67 21.14 -12.18
CA THR A 66 -8.81 22.00 -11.85
C THR A 66 -9.84 21.32 -10.95
N GLU A 67 -9.87 19.99 -10.91
CA GLU A 67 -10.86 19.22 -10.16
C GLU A 67 -10.24 18.44 -8.98
N VAL A 68 -11.09 18.03 -8.04
CA VAL A 68 -10.73 17.15 -6.92
C VAL A 68 -11.80 16.08 -6.78
N VAL A 69 -11.40 14.82 -6.60
CA VAL A 69 -12.30 13.74 -6.24
C VAL A 69 -12.55 13.80 -4.74
N ALA A 70 -13.79 14.05 -4.34
CA ALA A 70 -14.21 14.08 -2.94
C ALA A 70 -14.25 12.67 -2.35
N MET A 71 -14.18 12.58 -1.01
CA MET A 71 -14.16 11.28 -0.33
C MET A 71 -15.48 10.50 -0.46
N ASP A 72 -16.58 11.19 -0.69
CA ASP A 72 -17.93 10.65 -0.89
C ASP A 72 -18.37 10.60 -2.36
N ASP A 73 -17.50 11.01 -3.30
CA ASP A 73 -17.82 10.91 -4.72
C ASP A 73 -18.06 9.45 -5.13
N PRO A 74 -19.15 9.18 -5.88
CA PRO A 74 -19.33 7.88 -6.50
C PRO A 74 -18.18 7.59 -7.49
N VAL A 75 -17.72 6.33 -7.51
CA VAL A 75 -16.64 5.88 -8.42
C VAL A 75 -16.91 6.26 -9.88
N ALA A 76 -18.16 6.20 -10.33
CA ALA A 76 -18.54 6.58 -11.69
C ALA A 76 -18.28 8.06 -12.02
N VAL A 77 -18.45 8.96 -11.04
CA VAL A 77 -18.19 10.41 -11.19
C VAL A 77 -16.69 10.64 -11.33
N ALA A 78 -15.89 10.09 -10.41
CA ALA A 78 -14.44 10.17 -10.46
C ALA A 78 -13.87 9.61 -11.79
N LEU A 79 -14.47 8.54 -12.30
CA LEU A 79 -13.99 7.88 -13.52
C LEU A 79 -14.41 8.60 -14.82
N ARG A 80 -15.63 9.12 -14.89
CA ARG A 80 -16.20 9.62 -16.16
C ARG A 80 -16.22 11.13 -16.28
N GLN A 81 -16.41 11.84 -15.18
CA GLN A 81 -16.60 13.29 -15.15
C GLN A 81 -15.32 14.02 -14.75
N LYS A 82 -14.69 13.61 -13.64
CA LYS A 82 -13.53 14.31 -13.05
C LYS A 82 -12.19 13.96 -13.69
N LYS A 83 -12.07 14.16 -15.01
CA LYS A 83 -10.89 13.79 -15.80
C LYS A 83 -9.69 14.71 -15.58
N ASP A 84 -9.91 15.91 -15.07
CA ASP A 84 -8.87 16.86 -14.68
C ASP A 84 -8.74 16.94 -13.15
N SER A 85 -9.06 15.84 -12.46
CA SER A 85 -8.82 15.74 -11.02
C SER A 85 -7.35 15.52 -10.71
N SER A 86 -6.88 16.07 -9.59
CA SER A 86 -5.50 15.86 -9.09
C SER A 86 -5.10 14.38 -9.08
N MET A 87 -5.98 13.51 -8.60
CA MET A 87 -5.82 12.05 -8.62
C MET A 87 -5.65 11.52 -10.05
N ARG A 88 -6.55 11.88 -10.99
CA ARG A 88 -6.49 11.42 -12.38
C ARG A 88 -5.21 11.88 -13.06
N VAL A 89 -4.85 13.15 -12.90
CA VAL A 89 -3.69 13.77 -13.51
C VAL A 89 -2.40 13.12 -12.99
N ALA A 90 -2.29 12.85 -11.68
CA ALA A 90 -1.14 12.13 -11.11
C ALA A 90 -0.97 10.72 -11.71
N ILE A 91 -2.06 9.99 -11.92
CA ILE A 91 -2.01 8.65 -12.54
C ILE A 91 -1.68 8.74 -14.03
N ASN A 92 -2.19 9.74 -14.75
CA ASN A 92 -1.86 9.95 -16.16
C ASN A 92 -0.35 10.19 -16.34
N MET A 93 0.31 10.91 -15.43
CA MET A 93 1.76 11.10 -15.48
C MET A 93 2.54 9.79 -15.42
N VAL A 94 2.07 8.81 -14.63
CA VAL A 94 2.68 7.47 -14.58
C VAL A 94 2.51 6.78 -15.93
N LYS A 95 1.30 6.84 -16.51
CA LYS A 95 1.04 6.28 -17.85
C LYS A 95 1.91 6.92 -18.94
N GLU A 96 2.14 8.23 -18.85
CA GLU A 96 2.93 9.02 -19.79
C GLU A 96 4.44 8.88 -19.58
N GLY A 97 4.88 8.18 -18.52
CA GLY A 97 6.29 8.02 -18.17
C GLY A 97 6.93 9.27 -17.55
N ARG A 98 6.13 10.29 -17.20
CA ARG A 98 6.60 11.50 -16.49
C ARG A 98 6.93 11.24 -15.02
N ALA A 99 6.28 10.24 -14.42
CA ALA A 99 6.55 9.76 -13.07
C ALA A 99 6.63 8.22 -13.04
N GLN A 100 7.35 7.65 -12.07
CA GLN A 100 7.47 6.19 -11.91
C GLN A 100 6.40 5.62 -10.97
N ALA A 101 5.84 6.44 -10.08
CA ALA A 101 4.76 6.04 -9.20
C ALA A 101 3.82 7.22 -8.87
N ALA A 102 2.56 6.90 -8.55
CA ALA A 102 1.58 7.85 -8.06
C ALA A 102 1.22 7.57 -6.59
N VAL A 103 1.07 8.61 -5.77
CA VAL A 103 0.63 8.49 -4.36
C VAL A 103 -0.60 9.35 -4.12
N SER A 104 -1.63 8.79 -3.48
CA SER A 104 -2.85 9.54 -3.13
C SER A 104 -3.42 9.07 -1.80
N ALA A 105 -3.89 10.03 -0.99
CA ALA A 105 -4.72 9.76 0.19
C ALA A 105 -6.24 9.85 -0.09
N GLY A 106 -6.65 10.12 -1.34
CA GLY A 106 -8.06 10.29 -1.74
C GLY A 106 -8.89 9.01 -1.71
N ASN A 107 -10.14 9.04 -2.18
CA ASN A 107 -11.07 7.91 -2.11
C ASN A 107 -10.46 6.61 -2.68
N THR A 108 -10.42 5.52 -1.89
CA THR A 108 -9.80 4.24 -2.27
C THR A 108 -10.43 3.61 -3.50
N GLY A 109 -11.78 3.59 -3.57
CA GLY A 109 -12.50 3.00 -4.69
C GLY A 109 -12.31 3.78 -5.98
N ALA A 110 -12.32 5.11 -5.89
CA ALA A 110 -12.01 5.99 -7.02
C ALA A 110 -10.57 5.80 -7.49
N LEU A 111 -9.61 5.73 -6.56
CA LEU A 111 -8.19 5.51 -6.89
C LEU A 111 -8.00 4.19 -7.61
N MET A 112 -8.56 3.10 -7.09
CA MET A 112 -8.51 1.78 -7.73
C MET A 112 -9.11 1.80 -9.13
N ALA A 113 -10.33 2.33 -9.28
CA ALA A 113 -11.03 2.36 -10.56
C ALA A 113 -10.32 3.22 -11.61
N VAL A 114 -9.86 4.40 -11.22
CA VAL A 114 -9.11 5.31 -12.11
C VAL A 114 -7.78 4.68 -12.50
N SER A 115 -7.03 4.12 -11.55
CA SER A 115 -5.74 3.49 -11.80
C SER A 115 -5.87 2.31 -12.75
N ARG A 116 -6.81 1.39 -12.49
CA ARG A 116 -7.10 0.26 -13.37
C ARG A 116 -7.52 0.72 -14.77
N PHE A 117 -8.33 1.76 -14.87
CA PHE A 117 -8.77 2.26 -16.17
C PHE A 117 -7.63 2.88 -16.98
N VAL A 118 -6.78 3.68 -16.35
CA VAL A 118 -5.70 4.44 -17.00
C VAL A 118 -4.52 3.53 -17.31
N LEU A 119 -4.03 2.78 -16.32
CA LEU A 119 -2.80 1.99 -16.40
C LEU A 119 -3.03 0.59 -16.97
N LYS A 120 -4.24 0.03 -16.84
CA LYS A 120 -4.57 -1.38 -17.11
C LYS A 120 -3.80 -2.34 -16.20
N THR A 121 -4.18 -3.62 -16.25
CA THR A 121 -3.47 -4.69 -15.56
C THR A 121 -2.26 -5.15 -16.38
N LEU A 122 -1.30 -5.75 -15.69
CA LEU A 122 -0.19 -6.48 -16.32
C LEU A 122 -0.74 -7.67 -17.14
N PRO A 123 -0.05 -8.07 -18.22
CA PRO A 123 -0.38 -9.32 -18.91
C PRO A 123 -0.39 -10.50 -17.93
N GLY A 124 -1.42 -11.35 -18.01
CA GLY A 124 -1.58 -12.49 -17.08
C GLY A 124 -2.18 -12.13 -15.71
N VAL A 125 -2.49 -10.86 -15.45
CA VAL A 125 -3.23 -10.42 -14.25
C VAL A 125 -4.67 -10.05 -14.63
N ASP A 126 -5.63 -10.76 -14.05
CA ASP A 126 -7.05 -10.50 -14.28
C ASP A 126 -7.54 -9.30 -13.48
N ARG A 127 -7.09 -9.21 -12.23
CA ARG A 127 -7.51 -8.18 -11.28
C ARG A 127 -6.32 -7.69 -10.43
N PRO A 128 -6.19 -6.37 -10.22
CA PRO A 128 -5.23 -5.86 -9.25
C PRO A 128 -5.68 -6.18 -7.82
N ALA A 129 -4.74 -6.13 -6.87
CA ALA A 129 -5.01 -6.32 -5.44
C ALA A 129 -4.47 -5.15 -4.62
N ILE A 130 -5.04 -4.90 -3.44
CA ILE A 130 -4.46 -4.00 -2.44
C ILE A 130 -3.54 -4.82 -1.55
N CYS A 131 -2.26 -4.46 -1.50
CA CYS A 131 -1.26 -5.08 -0.64
C CYS A 131 -0.69 -4.08 0.37
N THR A 132 -0.61 -4.47 1.63
CA THR A 132 -0.02 -3.66 2.71
C THR A 132 0.89 -4.52 3.59
N ALA A 133 1.96 -3.93 4.11
CA ALA A 133 2.77 -4.53 5.16
C ALA A 133 2.04 -4.47 6.50
N ILE A 134 1.90 -5.62 7.16
CA ILE A 134 1.29 -5.77 8.49
C ILE A 134 2.41 -6.02 9.51
N PRO A 135 2.47 -5.28 10.63
CA PRO A 135 3.46 -5.53 11.66
C PRO A 135 3.30 -6.92 12.29
N THR A 136 4.41 -7.60 12.50
CA THR A 136 4.49 -8.91 13.16
C THR A 136 5.43 -8.87 14.37
N ALA A 137 5.49 -9.95 15.14
CA ALA A 137 6.40 -10.08 16.27
C ALA A 137 7.88 -10.01 15.87
N THR A 138 8.21 -10.41 14.64
CA THR A 138 9.57 -10.52 14.10
C THR A 138 9.92 -9.45 13.07
N GLY A 139 8.94 -8.68 12.59
CA GLY A 139 9.13 -7.63 11.59
C GLY A 139 7.80 -7.20 10.99
N HIS A 140 7.58 -7.58 9.74
CA HIS A 140 6.32 -7.39 9.02
C HIS A 140 6.07 -8.56 8.07
N CYS A 141 4.83 -8.74 7.63
CA CYS A 141 4.45 -9.59 6.51
C CYS A 141 3.61 -8.77 5.52
N HIS A 142 3.52 -9.19 4.27
CA HIS A 142 2.67 -8.56 3.27
C HIS A 142 1.34 -9.29 3.16
N MET A 143 0.23 -8.57 3.29
CA MET A 143 -1.11 -9.15 3.18
C MET A 143 -1.85 -8.60 1.96
N LEU A 144 -2.51 -9.48 1.19
CA LEU A 144 -3.32 -9.13 0.02
C LEU A 144 -4.34 -10.23 -0.31
N ASP A 145 -5.53 -9.96 -0.81
CA ASP A 145 -6.12 -8.65 -1.14
C ASP A 145 -6.78 -8.02 0.11
N LEU A 146 -6.69 -6.70 0.24
CA LEU A 146 -7.24 -5.92 1.36
C LEU A 146 -8.46 -5.07 0.95
N GLY A 147 -9.13 -5.44 -0.14
CA GLY A 147 -10.42 -4.87 -0.55
C GLY A 147 -10.47 -4.30 -1.96
N ALA A 148 -9.54 -4.66 -2.86
CA ALA A 148 -9.71 -4.36 -4.28
C ALA A 148 -10.88 -5.14 -4.88
N ASN A 149 -11.05 -6.40 -4.45
CA ASN A 149 -12.00 -7.36 -4.95
C ASN A 149 -12.80 -7.94 -3.79
N VAL A 150 -14.12 -7.73 -3.75
CA VAL A 150 -14.98 -8.30 -2.70
C VAL A 150 -14.97 -9.83 -2.78
N ASP A 151 -15.21 -10.35 -3.98
CA ASP A 151 -15.17 -11.78 -4.26
C ASP A 151 -14.02 -12.11 -5.21
N SER A 152 -13.35 -13.22 -4.91
CA SER A 152 -12.23 -13.75 -5.71
C SER A 152 -12.54 -15.19 -6.13
N GLU A 153 -11.83 -15.69 -7.13
CA GLU A 153 -11.89 -17.11 -7.53
C GLU A 153 -10.54 -17.74 -7.13
N PRO A 154 -10.42 -19.07 -7.05
CA PRO A 154 -9.17 -19.73 -6.67
C PRO A 154 -7.95 -19.24 -7.48
N GLU A 155 -8.12 -19.03 -8.78
CA GLU A 155 -7.09 -18.54 -9.70
C GLU A 155 -6.66 -17.11 -9.37
N HIS A 156 -7.58 -16.26 -8.89
CA HIS A 156 -7.26 -14.92 -8.43
C HIS A 156 -6.37 -14.97 -7.19
N LEU A 157 -6.63 -15.89 -6.24
CA LEU A 157 -5.79 -16.06 -5.04
C LEU A 157 -4.38 -16.54 -5.42
N MET A 158 -4.27 -17.44 -6.40
CA MET A 158 -2.98 -17.82 -6.99
C MET A 158 -2.24 -16.61 -7.59
N GLN A 159 -2.91 -15.78 -8.40
CA GLN A 159 -2.30 -14.57 -8.95
C GLN A 159 -1.85 -13.61 -7.84
N PHE A 160 -2.63 -13.46 -6.77
CA PHE A 160 -2.27 -12.63 -5.62
C PHE A 160 -1.02 -13.16 -4.92
N ALA A 161 -0.92 -14.47 -4.71
CA ALA A 161 0.28 -15.10 -4.18
C ALA A 161 1.54 -14.83 -5.03
N LEU A 162 1.45 -14.98 -6.35
CA LEU A 162 2.55 -14.71 -7.27
C LEU A 162 2.98 -13.23 -7.24
N MET A 163 2.01 -12.32 -7.24
CA MET A 163 2.28 -10.88 -7.12
C MET A 163 2.91 -10.51 -5.78
N GLY A 164 2.40 -11.06 -4.67
CA GLY A 164 2.93 -10.85 -3.33
C GLY A 164 4.35 -11.38 -3.19
N GLN A 165 4.62 -12.59 -3.69
CA GLN A 165 5.96 -13.17 -3.71
C GLN A 165 6.95 -12.28 -4.48
N ALA A 166 6.57 -11.81 -5.67
CA ALA A 166 7.40 -10.93 -6.47
C ALA A 166 7.65 -9.57 -5.79
N LEU A 167 6.62 -9.00 -5.14
CA LEU A 167 6.74 -7.77 -4.37
C LEU A 167 7.73 -7.92 -3.22
N VAL A 168 7.60 -8.96 -2.40
CA VAL A 168 8.48 -9.19 -1.24
C VAL A 168 9.93 -9.47 -1.69
N ARG A 169 10.12 -10.25 -2.76
CA ARG A 169 11.45 -10.42 -3.39
C ARG A 169 12.07 -9.08 -3.77
N ALA A 170 11.29 -8.17 -4.34
CA ALA A 170 11.76 -6.88 -4.84
C ALA A 170 12.06 -5.88 -3.72
N VAL A 171 11.14 -5.76 -2.76
CA VAL A 171 11.14 -4.71 -1.74
C VAL A 171 11.98 -5.13 -0.54
N ASP A 172 11.75 -6.34 -0.02
CA ASP A 172 12.40 -6.83 1.20
C ASP A 172 13.67 -7.66 0.93
N GLY A 173 13.89 -8.08 -0.33
CA GLY A 173 15.08 -8.83 -0.71
C GLY A 173 15.09 -10.28 -0.24
N VAL A 174 13.93 -10.82 0.18
CA VAL A 174 13.78 -12.23 0.55
C VAL A 174 13.74 -13.08 -0.72
N SER A 175 14.71 -13.97 -0.91
CA SER A 175 14.85 -14.73 -2.17
C SER A 175 13.71 -15.72 -2.43
N GLN A 176 13.23 -16.40 -1.39
CA GLN A 176 12.07 -17.30 -1.47
C GLN A 176 11.07 -17.00 -0.36
N PRO A 177 10.26 -15.92 -0.53
CA PRO A 177 9.27 -15.53 0.46
C PRO A 177 8.28 -16.65 0.73
N SER A 178 8.02 -16.97 1.99
CA SER A 178 6.97 -17.91 2.36
C SER A 178 5.60 -17.31 2.07
N VAL A 179 4.73 -18.10 1.44
CA VAL A 179 3.37 -17.69 1.06
C VAL A 179 2.36 -18.59 1.76
N ALA A 180 1.38 -17.99 2.43
CA ALA A 180 0.30 -18.70 3.09
C ALA A 180 -1.07 -18.19 2.62
N LEU A 181 -2.08 -19.04 2.73
CA LEU A 181 -3.49 -18.65 2.58
C LEU A 181 -4.09 -18.40 3.97
N LEU A 182 -4.76 -17.27 4.16
CA LEU A 182 -5.51 -17.00 5.38
C LEU A 182 -6.71 -17.94 5.45
N ASN A 183 -6.87 -18.64 6.56
CA ASN A 183 -7.94 -19.61 6.75
C ASN A 183 -8.49 -19.60 8.19
N ILE A 184 -9.57 -20.34 8.41
CA ILE A 184 -10.21 -20.55 9.72
C ILE A 184 -9.57 -21.67 10.55
N GLY A 185 -8.40 -22.14 10.12
CA GLY A 185 -7.62 -23.19 10.77
C GLY A 185 -6.46 -23.66 9.89
N GLU A 186 -5.46 -24.25 10.52
CA GLU A 186 -4.23 -24.71 9.85
C GLU A 186 -4.41 -26.05 9.11
N GLU A 187 -5.43 -26.84 9.47
CA GLU A 187 -5.63 -28.16 8.91
C GLU A 187 -6.17 -28.13 7.46
N ASP A 188 -5.63 -28.98 6.58
CA ASP A 188 -5.99 -29.08 5.15
C ASP A 188 -7.51 -29.26 4.87
N ILE A 189 -8.28 -29.75 5.86
CA ILE A 189 -9.73 -30.00 5.75
C ILE A 189 -10.59 -28.75 6.02
N LYS A 190 -10.03 -27.72 6.65
CA LYS A 190 -10.77 -26.51 7.06
C LYS A 190 -10.76 -25.46 5.95
N GLY A 191 -11.77 -24.59 5.98
CA GLY A 191 -11.98 -23.57 4.96
C GLY A 191 -13.05 -23.94 3.94
N ASN A 192 -13.41 -22.96 3.12
CA ASN A 192 -14.36 -23.13 2.02
C ASN A 192 -13.68 -23.80 0.81
N GLU A 193 -14.47 -24.21 -0.19
CA GLU A 193 -13.94 -24.86 -1.40
C GLU A 193 -12.96 -23.95 -2.16
N GLN A 194 -13.24 -22.64 -2.21
CA GLN A 194 -12.37 -21.65 -2.85
C GLN A 194 -10.92 -21.69 -2.32
N ILE A 195 -10.74 -21.69 -0.99
CA ILE A 195 -9.42 -21.73 -0.36
C ILE A 195 -8.73 -23.08 -0.60
N LYS A 196 -9.47 -24.19 -0.61
CA LYS A 196 -8.92 -25.52 -0.89
C LYS A 196 -8.45 -25.66 -2.33
N GLU A 197 -9.24 -25.17 -3.28
CA GLU A 197 -8.87 -25.15 -4.71
C GLU A 197 -7.65 -24.25 -4.93
N ALA A 198 -7.61 -23.06 -4.29
CA ALA A 198 -6.45 -22.17 -4.36
C ALA A 198 -5.19 -22.83 -3.76
N ALA A 199 -5.32 -23.55 -2.64
CA ALA A 199 -4.22 -24.30 -2.04
C ALA A 199 -3.70 -25.39 -2.99
N ALA A 200 -4.58 -26.11 -3.70
CA ALA A 200 -4.17 -27.10 -4.69
C ALA A 200 -3.41 -26.46 -5.86
N LEU A 201 -3.87 -25.32 -6.35
CA LEU A 201 -3.16 -24.54 -7.36
C LEU A 201 -1.78 -24.13 -6.85
N LEU A 202 -1.68 -23.57 -5.64
CA LEU A 202 -0.43 -23.08 -5.04
C LEU A 202 0.59 -24.20 -4.83
N LYS A 203 0.15 -25.37 -4.36
CA LYS A 203 0.99 -26.57 -4.24
C LYS A 203 1.53 -27.03 -5.61
N ALA A 204 0.81 -26.78 -6.71
CA ALA A 204 1.21 -27.15 -8.06
C ALA A 204 2.05 -26.07 -8.79
N ALA A 205 2.12 -24.83 -8.28
CA ALA A 205 2.85 -23.76 -8.94
C ALA A 205 4.38 -23.95 -8.81
N PRO A 206 5.13 -23.79 -9.92
CA PRO A 206 6.58 -23.79 -9.87
C PRO A 206 7.08 -22.53 -9.13
N ASP A 207 8.21 -22.66 -8.44
CA ASP A 207 8.90 -21.57 -7.73
C ASP A 207 8.07 -20.80 -6.69
N MET A 208 6.99 -21.43 -6.21
CA MET A 208 6.14 -20.96 -5.11
C MET A 208 6.57 -21.63 -3.79
N ASN A 209 6.97 -20.84 -2.80
CA ASN A 209 7.23 -21.34 -1.44
C ASN A 209 5.93 -21.30 -0.61
N TYR A 210 4.97 -22.15 -0.98
CA TYR A 210 3.69 -22.24 -0.28
C TYR A 210 3.82 -23.03 1.03
N VAL A 211 3.57 -22.37 2.16
CA VAL A 211 3.74 -22.95 3.51
C VAL A 211 2.43 -23.42 4.15
N GLY A 212 1.31 -23.34 3.41
CA GLY A 212 0.01 -23.84 3.87
C GLY A 212 -0.94 -22.73 4.32
N PHE A 213 -1.72 -23.03 5.36
CA PHE A 213 -2.71 -22.12 5.93
C PHE A 213 -2.17 -21.38 7.14
N VAL A 214 -2.64 -20.15 7.31
CA VAL A 214 -2.36 -19.30 8.48
C VAL A 214 -3.69 -18.80 9.05
N GLU A 215 -3.85 -18.85 10.37
CA GLU A 215 -4.98 -18.23 11.07
C GLU A 215 -4.72 -16.74 11.37
N GLY A 216 -5.75 -16.01 11.81
CA GLY A 216 -5.62 -14.56 12.07
C GLY A 216 -4.54 -14.18 13.11
N ASN A 217 -4.25 -15.05 14.07
CA ASN A 217 -3.15 -14.91 15.03
C ASN A 217 -1.78 -15.15 14.39
N GLY A 218 -1.69 -16.08 13.43
CA GLY A 218 -0.44 -16.42 12.74
C GLY A 218 0.10 -15.28 11.87
N ILE A 219 -0.78 -14.39 11.40
CA ILE A 219 -0.39 -13.12 10.77
C ILE A 219 0.58 -12.35 11.68
N PHE A 220 0.20 -12.16 12.94
CA PHE A 220 1.02 -11.40 13.90
C PHE A 220 2.22 -12.17 14.43
N ALA A 221 2.17 -13.51 14.41
CA ALA A 221 3.31 -14.35 14.73
C ALA A 221 4.41 -14.26 13.66
N GLY A 222 4.07 -13.83 12.43
CA GLY A 222 5.00 -13.77 11.31
C GLY A 222 5.28 -15.15 10.72
N GLU A 223 4.25 -15.99 10.62
CA GLU A 223 4.35 -17.37 10.09
C GLU A 223 4.61 -17.42 8.58
N ALA A 224 4.28 -16.34 7.87
CA ALA A 224 4.56 -16.20 6.44
C ALA A 224 5.00 -14.77 6.09
N ASP A 225 5.83 -14.65 5.05
CA ASP A 225 6.22 -13.36 4.48
C ASP A 225 5.06 -12.74 3.68
N VAL A 226 4.23 -13.57 3.04
CA VAL A 226 3.05 -13.19 2.27
C VAL A 226 1.83 -13.96 2.76
N VAL A 227 0.77 -13.25 3.13
CA VAL A 227 -0.53 -13.83 3.52
C VAL A 227 -1.58 -13.43 2.50
N VAL A 228 -2.20 -14.44 1.87
CA VAL A 228 -3.16 -14.26 0.79
C VAL A 228 -4.60 -14.53 1.25
N CYS A 229 -5.53 -13.66 0.87
CA CYS A 229 -6.96 -13.79 1.13
C CYS A 229 -7.80 -13.11 0.05
N ASP A 230 -9.12 -13.37 0.04
CA ASP A 230 -10.06 -12.53 -0.70
C ASP A 230 -10.17 -11.15 -0.05
N GLY A 231 -10.58 -10.15 -0.83
CA GLY A 231 -10.60 -8.77 -0.36
C GLY A 231 -11.70 -8.47 0.66
N PHE A 232 -12.77 -9.27 0.75
CA PHE A 232 -13.74 -9.11 1.83
C PHE A 232 -13.12 -9.52 3.18
N VAL A 233 -12.59 -10.74 3.27
CA VAL A 233 -11.92 -11.24 4.48
C VAL A 233 -10.71 -10.38 4.82
N GLY A 234 -9.90 -9.99 3.85
CA GLY A 234 -8.72 -9.16 4.07
C GLY A 234 -9.05 -7.77 4.59
N ASN A 235 -10.06 -7.10 4.02
CA ASN A 235 -10.47 -5.78 4.49
C ASN A 235 -11.10 -5.85 5.90
N VAL A 236 -11.95 -6.84 6.18
CA VAL A 236 -12.50 -7.06 7.53
C VAL A 236 -11.38 -7.31 8.53
N SER A 237 -10.40 -8.15 8.18
CA SER A 237 -9.22 -8.43 8.99
C SER A 237 -8.45 -7.14 9.28
N LEU A 238 -8.01 -6.41 8.25
CA LEU A 238 -7.27 -5.15 8.40
C LEU A 238 -8.01 -4.14 9.29
N LYS A 239 -9.32 -3.92 9.05
CA LYS A 239 -10.12 -2.98 9.85
C LYS A 239 -10.27 -3.40 11.31
N THR A 240 -10.35 -4.71 11.55
CA THR A 240 -10.36 -5.26 12.90
C THR A 240 -9.04 -4.98 13.61
N MET A 241 -7.90 -5.22 12.94
CA MET A 241 -6.56 -4.96 13.47
C MET A 241 -6.36 -3.47 13.79
N GLU A 242 -6.74 -2.58 12.87
CA GLU A 242 -6.70 -1.13 13.07
C GLU A 242 -7.56 -0.70 14.27
N GLY A 243 -8.76 -1.27 14.40
CA GLY A 243 -9.69 -1.00 15.49
C GLY A 243 -9.14 -1.41 16.86
N VAL A 244 -8.59 -2.61 16.96
CA VAL A 244 -7.96 -3.14 18.19
C VAL A 244 -6.74 -2.29 18.58
N ALA A 245 -5.88 -1.95 17.62
CA ALA A 245 -4.71 -1.11 17.88
C ALA A 245 -5.10 0.28 18.42
N LYS A 246 -6.13 0.91 17.84
CA LYS A 246 -6.67 2.20 18.31
C LYS A 246 -7.30 2.07 19.71
N MET A 247 -8.05 1.01 19.96
CA MET A 247 -8.66 0.74 21.27
C MET A 247 -7.60 0.61 22.37
N ILE A 248 -6.57 -0.22 22.17
CA ILE A 248 -5.47 -0.40 23.13
C ILE A 248 -4.73 0.92 23.36
N GLY A 249 -4.44 1.66 22.28
CA GLY A 249 -3.78 2.97 22.38
C GLY A 249 -4.58 3.99 23.20
N ASN A 250 -5.90 3.99 23.08
CA ASN A 250 -6.78 4.86 23.85
C ASN A 250 -6.85 4.45 25.33
N MET A 251 -6.99 3.14 25.60
CA MET A 251 -7.00 2.60 26.98
C MET A 251 -5.71 2.97 27.74
N ILE A 252 -4.54 2.87 27.09
CA ILE A 252 -3.27 3.26 27.72
C ILE A 252 -3.25 4.75 28.07
N ARG A 253 -3.73 5.63 27.18
CA ARG A 253 -3.76 7.07 27.43
C ARG A 253 -4.70 7.44 28.57
N GLU A 254 -5.87 6.79 28.62
CA GLU A 254 -6.86 6.99 29.68
C GLU A 254 -6.31 6.56 31.04
N GLU A 255 -5.73 5.36 31.13
CA GLU A 255 -5.12 4.84 32.37
C GLU A 255 -4.00 5.74 32.90
N ILE A 256 -3.13 6.26 32.04
CA ILE A 256 -2.07 7.21 32.43
C ILE A 256 -2.68 8.56 32.87
N GLY A 257 -3.78 8.99 32.25
CA GLY A 257 -4.44 10.26 32.51
C GLY A 257 -5.20 10.34 33.83
N HIS A 258 -5.60 9.20 34.41
CA HIS A 258 -6.52 9.11 35.54
C HIS A 258 -6.05 9.74 36.87
N SER A 259 -4.75 9.86 37.12
CA SER A 259 -4.23 10.38 38.40
C SER A 259 -2.84 10.98 38.23
N TRP A 260 -2.48 11.95 39.08
CA TRP A 260 -1.15 12.55 39.09
C TRP A 260 -0.04 11.51 39.32
N LEU A 261 -0.30 10.48 40.15
CA LEU A 261 0.62 9.37 40.36
C LEU A 261 0.82 8.55 39.08
N ARG A 262 -0.27 8.29 38.34
CA ARG A 262 -0.23 7.53 37.09
C ARG A 262 0.44 8.33 35.96
N LYS A 263 0.27 9.65 35.94
CA LYS A 263 1.01 10.55 35.05
C LYS A 263 2.51 10.51 35.33
N LEU A 264 2.91 10.48 36.60
CA LEU A 264 4.31 10.34 36.99
C LEU A 264 4.88 8.96 36.60
N SER A 265 4.15 7.88 36.85
CA SER A 265 4.53 6.53 36.37
C SER A 265 4.61 6.47 34.85
N GLY A 266 3.67 7.12 34.15
CA GLY A 266 3.66 7.26 32.70
C GLY A 266 4.89 7.98 32.19
N LEU A 267 5.35 9.02 32.88
CA LEU A 267 6.59 9.74 32.55
C LEU A 267 7.82 8.82 32.61
N LEU A 268 7.91 8.00 33.66
CA LEU A 268 8.99 7.00 33.78
C LEU A 268 8.89 5.90 32.71
N ALA A 269 7.67 5.52 32.33
CA ALA A 269 7.40 4.52 31.30
C ALA A 269 7.51 5.07 29.87
N LEU A 270 7.67 6.39 29.66
CA LEU A 270 7.68 7.02 28.34
C LEU A 270 8.65 6.36 27.34
N PRO A 271 9.89 5.98 27.70
CA PRO A 271 10.79 5.33 26.75
C PRO A 271 10.20 4.02 26.21
N VAL A 272 9.65 3.19 27.09
CA VAL A 272 9.02 1.90 26.75
C VAL A 272 7.75 2.12 25.92
N LEU A 273 6.87 3.02 26.36
CA LEU A 273 5.64 3.36 25.65
C LEU A 273 5.92 3.96 24.27
N SER A 274 6.98 4.76 24.14
CA SER A 274 7.40 5.30 22.85
C SER A 274 7.94 4.22 21.91
N GLY A 275 8.68 3.24 22.44
CA GLY A 275 9.16 2.09 21.69
C GLY A 275 8.00 1.20 21.21
N LEU A 276 7.04 0.93 22.09
CA LEU A 276 5.85 0.16 21.76
C LEU A 276 4.99 0.88 20.72
N LYS A 277 4.74 2.19 20.93
CA LYS A 277 4.03 3.02 19.95
C LYS A 277 4.73 2.93 18.60
N LYS A 278 6.05 3.09 18.53
CA LYS A 278 6.80 2.99 17.27
C LYS A 278 6.67 1.63 16.58
N ARG A 279 6.49 0.53 17.30
CA ARG A 279 6.30 -0.81 16.69
C ARG A 279 4.88 -1.04 16.20
N MET A 280 3.89 -0.48 16.90
CA MET A 280 2.48 -0.67 16.63
C MET A 280 1.83 0.49 15.85
N ASP A 281 2.59 1.51 15.47
CA ASP A 281 2.06 2.72 14.82
C ASP A 281 1.56 2.38 13.41
N PRO A 282 0.25 2.43 13.14
CA PRO A 282 -0.28 2.16 11.81
C PRO A 282 0.25 3.13 10.76
N ASP A 283 0.60 4.36 11.15
CA ASP A 283 1.16 5.34 10.22
C ASP A 283 2.52 4.90 9.66
N ARG A 284 3.28 4.06 10.36
CA ARG A 284 4.56 3.53 9.84
C ARG A 284 4.40 2.46 8.76
N TYR A 285 3.23 1.85 8.70
CA TYR A 285 2.86 0.82 7.73
C TYR A 285 1.81 1.34 6.74
N ASN A 286 1.65 2.67 6.67
CA ASN A 286 0.80 3.30 5.67
C ASN A 286 1.48 3.25 4.29
N GLY A 287 0.67 3.17 3.23
CA GLY A 287 1.12 2.99 1.87
C GLY A 287 0.71 1.62 1.33
N ALA A 288 -0.57 1.45 1.02
CA ALA A 288 -1.08 0.23 0.41
C ALA A 288 -0.83 0.26 -1.10
N SER A 289 -0.08 -0.72 -1.62
CA SER A 289 0.25 -0.82 -3.04
C SER A 289 -0.88 -1.45 -3.84
N LEU A 290 -1.18 -0.88 -5.00
CA LEU A 290 -2.12 -1.45 -5.97
C LEU A 290 -1.35 -2.36 -6.95
N VAL A 291 -1.06 -3.58 -6.50
CA VAL A 291 -0.28 -4.56 -7.26
C VAL A 291 -1.07 -5.12 -8.44
N GLY A 292 -0.37 -5.49 -9.52
CA GLY A 292 -0.99 -6.04 -10.73
C GLY A 292 -1.34 -5.02 -11.81
N LEU A 293 -1.09 -3.72 -11.56
CA LEU A 293 -1.19 -2.65 -12.56
C LEU A 293 0.12 -2.46 -13.34
N ARG A 294 0.04 -1.91 -14.56
CA ARG A 294 1.23 -1.60 -15.37
C ARG A 294 2.08 -0.44 -14.86
N GLY A 295 1.63 0.24 -13.82
CA GLY A 295 2.33 1.34 -13.17
C GLY A 295 2.07 1.29 -11.67
N ILE A 296 2.94 1.94 -10.90
CA ILE A 296 2.90 1.89 -9.44
C ILE A 296 1.92 2.94 -8.92
N VAL A 297 1.00 2.51 -8.06
CA VAL A 297 0.07 3.40 -7.37
C VAL A 297 0.00 2.98 -5.91
N VAL A 298 0.28 3.93 -5.02
CA VAL A 298 0.24 3.72 -3.57
C VAL A 298 -0.89 4.55 -2.95
N LYS A 299 -1.78 3.85 -2.25
CA LYS A 299 -2.87 4.44 -1.47
C LYS A 299 -2.39 4.72 -0.05
N SER A 300 -2.32 5.99 0.31
CA SER A 300 -2.19 6.40 1.72
C SER A 300 -3.56 6.39 2.40
N HIS A 301 -3.65 6.10 3.70
CA HIS A 301 -4.90 6.26 4.45
C HIS A 301 -5.39 7.73 4.43
N GLY A 302 -6.71 7.94 4.34
CA GLY A 302 -7.30 9.29 4.16
C GLY A 302 -7.12 10.21 5.37
N GLY A 303 -7.31 9.67 6.58
CA GLY A 303 -7.15 10.38 7.84
C GLY A 303 -5.75 10.27 8.45
N THR A 304 -4.72 9.98 7.66
CA THR A 304 -3.35 9.79 8.18
C THR A 304 -2.70 11.10 8.63
N SER A 305 -1.65 10.98 9.45
CA SER A 305 -0.77 12.10 9.78
C SER A 305 0.26 12.37 8.69
N GLU A 306 0.99 13.48 8.82
CA GLU A 306 2.16 13.79 7.99
C GLU A 306 3.19 12.64 7.99
N GLN A 307 3.40 11.99 9.13
CA GLN A 307 4.34 10.87 9.20
C GLN A 307 3.82 9.65 8.45
N GLY A 308 2.51 9.40 8.46
CA GLY A 308 1.96 8.27 7.71
C GLY A 308 1.91 8.51 6.21
N PHE A 309 1.64 9.74 5.77
CA PHE A 309 1.77 10.08 4.35
C PHE A 309 3.23 9.98 3.87
N LEU A 310 4.19 10.35 4.73
CA LEU A 310 5.61 10.16 4.46
C LEU A 310 5.96 8.67 4.29
N SER A 311 5.44 7.78 5.14
CA SER A 311 5.62 6.32 4.96
C SER A 311 5.09 5.84 3.61
N ALA A 312 3.93 6.35 3.16
CA ALA A 312 3.39 5.99 1.84
C ALA A 312 4.25 6.49 0.67
N LEU A 313 4.89 7.67 0.81
CA LEU A 313 5.88 8.16 -0.16
C LEU A 313 7.14 7.29 -0.16
N GLU A 314 7.59 6.81 1.00
CA GLU A 314 8.72 5.90 1.13
C GLU A 314 8.43 4.54 0.45
N VAL A 315 7.22 3.99 0.61
CA VAL A 315 6.78 2.77 -0.13
C VAL A 315 6.84 3.01 -1.64
N ALA A 316 6.25 4.11 -2.13
CA ALA A 316 6.24 4.43 -3.55
C ALA A 316 7.64 4.63 -4.14
N GLU A 317 8.56 5.25 -3.40
CA GLU A 317 9.96 5.40 -3.80
C GLU A 317 10.65 4.04 -3.95
N VAL A 318 10.47 3.15 -2.98
CA VAL A 318 11.11 1.83 -3.00
C VAL A 318 10.57 1.00 -4.17
N GLU A 319 9.25 0.96 -4.36
CA GLU A 319 8.64 0.23 -5.46
C GLU A 319 9.07 0.78 -6.83
N ALA A 320 9.13 2.10 -6.96
CA ALA A 320 9.57 2.76 -8.19
C ALA A 320 11.04 2.45 -8.51
N ARG A 321 11.90 2.48 -7.49
CA ARG A 321 13.33 2.16 -7.64
C ARG A 321 13.56 0.70 -8.01
N ARG A 322 12.69 -0.21 -7.54
CA ARG A 322 12.77 -1.65 -7.82
C ARG A 322 12.05 -2.08 -9.10
N ASN A 323 11.27 -1.20 -9.71
CA ASN A 323 10.43 -1.50 -10.87
C ASN A 323 9.55 -2.75 -10.65
N VAL A 324 8.80 -2.74 -9.54
CA VAL A 324 7.94 -3.85 -9.12
C VAL A 324 7.02 -4.38 -10.25
N PRO A 325 6.37 -3.54 -11.09
CA PRO A 325 5.54 -4.06 -12.18
C PRO A 325 6.28 -4.95 -13.17
N ALA A 326 7.54 -4.64 -13.49
CA ALA A 326 8.36 -5.48 -14.38
C ALA A 326 8.65 -6.84 -13.71
N LEU A 327 9.03 -6.84 -12.43
CA LEU A 327 9.32 -8.06 -11.68
C LEU A 327 8.09 -8.96 -11.52
N ILE A 328 6.91 -8.37 -11.30
CA ILE A 328 5.65 -9.11 -11.29
C ILE A 328 5.36 -9.68 -12.68
N SER A 329 5.54 -8.89 -13.74
CA SER A 329 5.33 -9.35 -15.12
C SER A 329 6.24 -10.53 -15.48
N ASP A 330 7.50 -10.49 -15.05
CA ASP A 330 8.47 -11.56 -15.29
C ASP A 330 8.10 -12.83 -14.49
N ALA A 331 7.62 -12.68 -13.26
CA ALA A 331 7.17 -13.80 -12.42
C ALA A 331 5.89 -14.48 -12.94
N LEU A 332 5.06 -13.74 -13.69
CA LEU A 332 3.83 -14.24 -14.29
C LEU A 332 4.01 -14.70 -15.75
N ALA A 333 5.16 -14.44 -16.35
CA ALA A 333 5.44 -14.91 -17.70
C ALA A 333 5.50 -16.45 -17.68
N PRO A 334 4.90 -17.14 -18.68
CA PRO A 334 5.07 -18.57 -18.83
C PRO A 334 6.57 -18.86 -18.91
N ALA A 335 7.06 -19.84 -18.15
CA ALA A 335 8.43 -20.30 -18.28
C ALA A 335 8.69 -20.58 -19.76
N ALA A 336 9.62 -19.84 -20.38
CA ALA A 336 9.97 -20.05 -21.77
C ALA A 336 10.28 -21.53 -21.92
N THR A 337 9.50 -22.24 -22.74
CA THR A 337 9.78 -23.63 -23.09
C THR A 337 11.19 -23.67 -23.64
N ALA A 338 12.15 -24.12 -22.82
CA ALA A 338 13.48 -24.44 -23.28
C ALA A 338 13.31 -25.38 -24.45
N GLY A 339 13.78 -24.94 -25.62
CA GLY A 339 13.54 -25.60 -26.90
C GLY A 339 13.83 -27.09 -26.81
N GLN A 340 12.81 -27.88 -27.15
CA GLN A 340 13.06 -29.20 -27.72
C GLN A 340 13.60 -28.99 -29.12
N ASP A 341 14.90 -28.76 -29.22
CA ASP A 341 15.65 -29.02 -30.44
C ASP A 341 16.22 -30.44 -30.33
N HIS A 342 15.53 -31.41 -30.95
CA HIS A 342 16.10 -32.65 -31.47
C HIS A 342 15.32 -33.10 -32.71
#